data_AF-A0A1V4WW33-F1
#
_entry.id   AF-A0A1V4WW33-F1
#
_cell.length_a   1.000
_cell.length_b   1.000
_cell.length_c   1.000
_cell.angle_alpha   90.00
_cell.angle_beta   90.00
_cell.angle_gamma   90.00
#
_symmetry.space_group_name_H-M   'P 1'
#
loop_
_entity.id
_entity.type
_entity.pdbx_description
1 polymer ?
#
loop_
_entity_poly.entity_id
_entity_poly.type
_entity_poly.pdbx_seq_one_letter_code
_entity_poly.pdbx_strand_id
1 'polypeptide(L)'
;MAEIKSAIELAMEKTKGLVMDDREKRSLALRELAAGMMTIYRRYREGLTGDDETRAQLDALECDSAQKRKIALGILTDEFEAGDDVAGMAPLFTFIGFVVDEKARRELLAIQKECLGELERIRGSIASRITEDLAASGIKGDSVEPNVEAWPMWKEASSDVRRAFKRQIEKWKEGLS
;
A
#
# COMPACT_ATOMS: atom_id res chain seq x y z
N MET A 1 -39.54 30.00 45.73
CA MET A 1 -40.12 29.09 44.72
C MET A 1 -38.95 28.42 44.02
N ALA A 2 -38.76 27.12 44.24
CA ALA A 2 -37.69 26.36 43.60
C ALA A 2 -38.25 25.78 42.30
N GLU A 3 -37.78 26.29 41.16
CA GLU A 3 -38.12 25.76 39.85
C GLU A 3 -37.41 24.41 39.68
N ILE A 4 -38.18 23.33 39.57
CA ILE A 4 -37.67 21.99 39.32
C ILE A 4 -37.36 21.92 37.82
N LYS A 5 -36.07 22.02 37.47
CA LYS A 5 -35.59 21.80 36.10
C LYS A 5 -36.00 20.41 35.61
N SER A 6 -36.43 20.33 34.35
CA SER A 6 -36.86 19.07 33.73
C SER A 6 -35.67 18.10 33.58
N ALA A 7 -35.92 16.79 33.71
CA ALA A 7 -34.90 15.75 33.49
C ALA A 7 -34.27 15.84 32.08
N ILE A 8 -35.01 16.38 31.10
CA ILE A 8 -34.53 16.64 29.74
C ILE A 8 -33.55 17.83 29.74
N GLU A 9 -33.84 18.91 30.47
CA GLU A 9 -32.91 20.04 30.60
C GLU A 9 -31.63 19.62 31.31
N LEU A 10 -31.74 18.77 32.35
CA LEU A 10 -30.58 18.24 33.07
C LEU A 10 -29.73 17.31 32.19
N ALA A 11 -30.36 16.55 31.29
CA ALA A 11 -29.67 15.72 30.30
C ALA A 11 -28.98 16.57 29.22
N MET A 12 -29.63 17.64 28.75
CA MET A 12 -29.05 18.61 27.79
C MET A 12 -27.92 19.43 28.40
N GLU A 13 -27.98 19.77 29.69
CA GLU A 13 -26.90 20.45 30.43
C GLU A 13 -25.67 19.52 30.56
N LYS A 14 -25.89 18.21 30.77
CA LYS A 14 -24.82 17.19 30.83
C LYS A 14 -24.22 16.85 29.46
N THR A 15 -24.95 17.00 28.36
CA THR A 15 -24.45 16.73 27.00
C THR A 15 -23.93 17.98 26.27
N LYS A 16 -24.05 19.17 26.87
CA LYS A 16 -23.62 20.44 26.28
C LYS A 16 -22.11 20.54 26.01
N GLY A 17 -21.31 19.71 26.66
CA GLY A 17 -19.86 19.54 26.42
C GLY A 17 -19.48 18.26 25.66
N LEU A 18 -20.47 17.49 25.18
CA LEU A 18 -20.32 16.22 24.45
C LEU A 18 -20.56 16.36 22.94
N VAL A 19 -20.66 17.60 22.45
CA VAL A 19 -20.62 17.87 21.01
C VAL A 19 -19.16 17.80 20.61
N MET A 20 -18.79 16.78 19.82
CA MET A 20 -17.44 16.65 19.27
C MET A 20 -16.97 18.00 18.74
N ASP A 21 -15.78 18.41 19.18
CA ASP A 21 -15.07 19.58 18.66
C ASP A 21 -14.95 19.44 17.13
N ASP A 22 -15.03 20.54 16.39
CA ASP A 22 -14.85 20.54 14.93
C ASP A 22 -13.53 19.88 14.50
N ARG A 23 -12.49 19.93 15.33
CA ARG A 23 -11.24 19.18 15.14
C ARG A 23 -11.44 17.68 15.27
N GLU A 24 -12.21 17.22 16.25
CA GLU A 24 -12.52 15.80 16.44
C GLU A 24 -13.40 15.28 15.30
N LYS A 25 -14.38 16.07 14.85
CA LYS A 25 -15.22 15.72 13.69
C LYS A 25 -14.39 15.57 12.42
N ARG A 26 -13.49 16.52 12.13
CA ARG A 26 -12.59 16.43 10.97
C ARG A 26 -11.64 15.25 11.07
N SER A 27 -11.12 14.96 12.27
CA SER A 27 -10.27 13.79 12.48
C SER A 27 -11.02 12.47 12.32
N LEU A 28 -12.28 12.40 12.73
CA LEU A 28 -13.12 11.22 12.55
C LEU A 28 -13.43 10.99 11.07
N ALA A 29 -13.86 12.04 10.36
CA ALA A 29 -14.15 11.97 8.93
C ALA A 29 -12.93 11.52 8.11
N LEU A 30 -11.73 12.00 8.46
CA LEU A 30 -10.49 11.57 7.80
C LEU A 30 -10.19 10.08 8.05
N ARG A 31 -10.45 9.59 9.28
CA ARG A 31 -10.26 8.17 9.63
C ARG A 31 -11.27 7.28 8.90
N GLU A 32 -12.51 7.71 8.82
CA GLU A 32 -13.57 6.99 8.08
C GLU A 32 -13.23 6.91 6.59
N LEU A 33 -12.77 8.02 6.01
CA LEU A 33 -12.34 8.05 4.62
C LEU A 33 -11.14 7.12 4.37
N ALA A 34 -10.14 7.14 5.25
CA ALA A 34 -8.99 6.25 5.17
C ALA A 34 -9.40 4.77 5.28
N ALA A 35 -10.31 4.45 6.21
CA ALA A 35 -10.85 3.10 6.35
C ALA A 35 -11.65 2.66 5.11
N GLY A 36 -12.41 3.57 4.51
CA GLY A 36 -13.14 3.34 3.26
C GLY A 36 -12.19 3.02 2.10
N MET A 37 -11.19 3.87 1.87
CA MET A 37 -10.17 3.64 0.84
C MET A 37 -9.40 2.33 1.06
N MET A 38 -9.07 2.01 2.31
CA MET A 38 -8.40 0.75 2.65
C MET A 38 -9.29 -0.47 2.37
N THR A 39 -10.60 -0.37 2.61
CA THR A 39 -11.56 -1.43 2.30
C THR A 39 -11.65 -1.67 0.80
N ILE A 40 -11.68 -0.60 0.00
CA ILE A 40 -11.66 -0.68 -1.46
C ILE A 40 -10.36 -1.36 -1.94
N TYR A 41 -9.21 -0.91 -1.43
CA TYR A 41 -7.91 -1.49 -1.78
C TYR A 41 -7.85 -2.99 -1.47
N ARG A 42 -8.30 -3.43 -0.29
CA ARG A 42 -8.30 -4.86 0.08
C ARG A 42 -9.13 -5.71 -0.86
N ARG A 43 -10.36 -5.27 -1.18
CA ARG A 43 -11.23 -5.94 -2.15
C ARG A 43 -10.57 -6.03 -3.53
N TYR A 44 -9.93 -4.95 -3.97
CA TYR A 44 -9.20 -4.93 -5.24
C TYR A 44 -8.01 -5.90 -5.23
N ARG A 45 -7.20 -5.90 -4.17
CA ARG A 45 -6.06 -6.80 -3.98
C ARG A 45 -6.48 -8.27 -3.99
N GLU A 46 -7.64 -8.57 -3.41
CA GLU A 46 -8.22 -9.93 -3.37
C GLU A 46 -8.93 -10.32 -4.68
N GLY A 47 -8.97 -9.43 -5.68
CA GLY A 47 -9.62 -9.69 -6.97
C GLY A 47 -11.15 -9.69 -6.90
N LEU A 48 -11.73 -9.16 -5.82
CA LEU A 48 -13.19 -9.06 -5.64
C LEU A 48 -13.81 -7.90 -6.43
N THR A 49 -12.99 -6.97 -6.90
CA THR A 49 -13.39 -5.83 -7.75
C THR A 49 -12.40 -5.67 -8.90
N GLY A 50 -12.91 -5.32 -10.08
CA GLY A 50 -12.09 -4.95 -11.24
C GLY A 50 -11.64 -3.49 -11.23
N ASP A 51 -10.84 -3.10 -12.21
CA ASP A 51 -10.32 -1.73 -12.34
C ASP A 51 -11.43 -0.67 -12.44
N ASP A 52 -12.44 -0.91 -13.28
CA ASP A 52 -13.55 0.05 -13.49
C ASP A 52 -14.43 0.19 -12.25
N GLU A 53 -14.75 -0.92 -11.57
CA GLU A 53 -15.54 -0.90 -10.34
C GLU A 53 -14.77 -0.19 -9.22
N THR A 54 -13.46 -0.45 -9.11
CA THR A 54 -12.59 0.18 -8.11
C THR A 54 -12.51 1.69 -8.33
N ARG A 55 -12.38 2.13 -9.59
CA ARG A 55 -12.38 3.55 -9.93
C ARG A 55 -13.71 4.20 -9.58
N ALA A 56 -14.84 3.57 -9.91
CA ALA A 56 -16.16 4.08 -9.55
C ALA A 56 -16.36 4.19 -8.02
N GLN A 57 -15.89 3.21 -7.24
CA GLN A 57 -15.93 3.27 -5.78
C GLN A 57 -15.06 4.40 -5.22
N LEU A 58 -13.87 4.63 -5.78
CA LEU A 58 -13.01 5.74 -5.40
C LEU A 58 -13.64 7.08 -5.75
N ASP A 59 -14.28 7.21 -6.91
CA ASP A 59 -14.95 8.44 -7.36
C ASP A 59 -16.17 8.76 -6.48
N ALA A 60 -16.91 7.74 -6.04
CA ALA A 60 -18.07 7.88 -5.15
C ALA A 60 -17.71 8.34 -3.72
N LEU A 61 -16.44 8.36 -3.33
CA LEU A 61 -16.03 8.94 -2.05
C LEU A 61 -16.12 10.46 -2.10
N GLU A 62 -16.97 11.03 -1.25
CA GLU A 62 -17.19 12.48 -1.07
C GLU A 62 -15.99 13.15 -0.39
N CYS A 63 -14.90 13.37 -1.12
CA CYS A 63 -13.73 14.10 -0.65
C CYS A 63 -12.91 14.67 -1.81
N ASP A 64 -12.06 15.65 -1.51
CA ASP A 64 -11.24 16.30 -2.52
C ASP A 64 -10.10 15.37 -3.01
N SER A 65 -9.64 15.62 -4.23
CA SER A 65 -8.61 14.79 -4.87
C SER A 65 -7.25 14.85 -4.16
N ALA A 66 -6.94 15.93 -3.44
CA ALA A 66 -5.71 16.04 -2.67
C ALA A 66 -5.76 15.18 -1.41
N GLN A 67 -6.91 15.10 -0.74
CA GLN A 67 -7.16 14.20 0.38
C GLN A 67 -7.13 12.74 -0.04
N LYS A 68 -7.82 12.37 -1.14
CA LYS A 68 -7.74 11.01 -1.71
C LYS A 68 -6.28 10.63 -1.98
N ARG A 69 -5.53 11.50 -2.66
CA ARG A 69 -4.11 11.29 -2.95
C ARG A 69 -3.30 11.10 -1.68
N LYS A 70 -3.47 11.97 -0.68
CA LYS A 70 -2.73 11.87 0.59
C LYS A 70 -2.97 10.53 1.29
N ILE A 71 -4.22 10.08 1.34
CA ILE A 71 -4.58 8.79 1.96
C ILE A 71 -4.00 7.63 1.15
N ALA A 72 -4.12 7.66 -0.19
CA ALA A 72 -3.56 6.65 -1.06
C ALA A 72 -2.03 6.53 -0.87
N LEU A 73 -1.31 7.65 -0.78
CA LEU A 73 0.12 7.65 -0.51
C LEU A 73 0.47 7.11 0.89
N GLY A 74 -0.43 7.25 1.87
CA GLY A 74 -0.31 6.58 3.17
C GLY A 74 -0.45 5.06 3.05
N ILE A 75 -1.49 4.60 2.35
CA ILE A 75 -1.70 3.16 2.05
C ILE A 75 -0.49 2.57 1.32
N LEU A 76 0.07 3.31 0.36
CA LEU A 76 1.29 2.89 -0.34
C LEU A 76 2.44 2.63 0.64
N THR A 77 2.69 3.55 1.58
CA THR A 77 3.77 3.37 2.56
C THR A 77 3.48 2.20 3.50
N ASP A 78 2.27 2.14 4.07
CA ASP A 78 1.93 1.13 5.08
C ASP A 78 1.96 -0.29 4.47
N GLU A 79 1.36 -0.49 3.30
CA GLU A 79 1.31 -1.79 2.63
C GLU A 79 2.67 -2.18 2.04
N PHE A 80 3.47 -1.20 1.60
CA PHE A 80 4.83 -1.47 1.16
C PHE A 80 5.74 -1.90 2.31
N GLU A 81 5.56 -1.34 3.51
CA GLU A 81 6.29 -1.73 4.72
C GLU A 81 5.86 -3.10 5.26
N ALA A 82 4.57 -3.42 5.17
CA ALA A 82 4.04 -4.71 5.61
C ALA A 82 4.30 -5.85 4.60
N GLY A 83 4.54 -5.53 3.33
CA GLY A 83 4.66 -6.50 2.26
C GLY A 83 6.03 -7.18 2.19
N ASP A 84 6.03 -8.51 2.34
CA ASP A 84 7.22 -9.36 2.19
C ASP A 84 7.45 -9.86 0.76
N ASP A 85 6.62 -9.49 -0.21
CA ASP A 85 6.77 -9.87 -1.62
C ASP A 85 6.50 -8.67 -2.54
N VAL A 86 7.45 -8.36 -3.42
CA VAL A 86 7.35 -7.25 -4.39
C VAL A 86 6.44 -7.63 -5.56
N ALA A 87 6.37 -8.91 -5.94
CA ALA A 87 5.47 -9.36 -7.00
C ALA A 87 4.00 -9.22 -6.56
N GLY A 88 3.69 -9.55 -5.31
CA GLY A 88 2.39 -9.32 -4.68
C GLY A 88 1.99 -7.84 -4.54
N MET A 89 2.88 -6.88 -4.80
CA MET A 89 2.57 -5.44 -4.71
C MET A 89 1.98 -4.87 -6.00
N ALA A 90 1.88 -5.61 -7.10
CA ALA A 90 1.31 -5.10 -8.35
C ALA A 90 -0.10 -4.48 -8.18
N PRO A 91 -1.03 -5.07 -7.41
CA PRO A 91 -2.33 -4.46 -7.13
C PRO A 91 -2.22 -3.13 -6.38
N LEU A 92 -1.22 -2.97 -5.50
CA LEU A 92 -0.97 -1.71 -4.79
C LEU A 92 -0.62 -0.59 -5.78
N PHE A 93 0.34 -0.83 -6.68
CA PHE A 93 0.75 0.18 -7.66
C PHE A 93 -0.38 0.56 -8.61
N THR A 94 -1.16 -0.41 -9.09
CA THR A 94 -2.33 -0.12 -9.94
C THR A 94 -3.38 0.69 -9.20
N PHE A 95 -3.67 0.34 -7.93
CA PHE A 95 -4.60 1.08 -7.08
C PHE A 95 -4.17 2.55 -6.88
N ILE A 96 -2.89 2.78 -6.56
CA ILE A 96 -2.35 4.16 -6.46
C ILE A 96 -2.48 4.90 -7.80
N GLY A 97 -2.25 4.20 -8.91
CA GLY A 97 -2.42 4.70 -10.26
C GLY A 97 -3.82 5.22 -10.59
N PHE A 98 -4.87 4.80 -9.87
CA PHE A 98 -6.22 5.34 -10.04
C PHE A 98 -6.43 6.70 -9.39
N VAL A 99 -5.57 7.07 -8.43
CA VAL A 99 -5.74 8.27 -7.59
C VAL A 99 -4.79 9.40 -8.00
N VAL A 100 -3.64 9.06 -8.58
CA VAL A 100 -2.64 10.02 -9.05
C VAL A 100 -2.87 10.42 -10.50
N ASP A 101 -2.30 11.55 -10.92
CA ASP A 101 -2.35 11.95 -12.32
C ASP A 101 -1.53 11.02 -13.23
N GLU A 102 -1.77 11.11 -14.53
CA GLU A 102 -1.15 10.24 -15.53
C GLU A 102 0.39 10.37 -15.58
N LYS A 103 0.96 11.54 -15.26
CA LYS A 103 2.42 11.71 -15.22
C LYS A 103 2.99 10.97 -14.01
N ALA A 104 2.44 11.23 -12.83
CA ALA A 104 2.83 10.56 -11.59
C ALA A 104 2.67 9.04 -11.69
N ARG A 105 1.59 8.57 -12.32
CA ARG A 105 1.34 7.16 -12.60
C ARG A 105 2.44 6.54 -13.47
N ARG A 106 2.86 7.20 -14.55
CA ARG A 106 3.93 6.69 -15.43
C ARG A 106 5.26 6.60 -14.69
N GLU A 107 5.58 7.60 -13.87
CA GLU A 107 6.79 7.59 -13.04
C GLU A 107 6.76 6.42 -12.05
N LEU A 108 5.63 6.19 -11.37
CA LEU A 108 5.44 5.07 -10.46
C LEU A 108 5.60 3.70 -11.16
N LEU A 109 5.02 3.54 -12.34
CA LEU A 109 5.16 2.32 -13.14
C LEU A 109 6.60 2.09 -13.64
N ALA A 110 7.33 3.16 -13.96
CA ALA A 110 8.74 3.05 -14.33
C ALA A 110 9.59 2.57 -13.14
N ILE A 111 9.37 3.15 -11.96
CA ILE A 111 10.02 2.76 -10.71
C ILE A 111 9.70 1.27 -10.41
N GLN A 112 8.43 0.85 -10.52
CA GLN A 112 8.03 -0.55 -10.32
C GLN A 112 8.74 -1.50 -11.30
N LYS A 113 8.78 -1.16 -12.58
CA LYS A 113 9.41 -1.97 -13.62
C LYS A 113 10.91 -2.13 -13.38
N GLU A 114 11.59 -1.06 -12.98
CA GLU A 114 13.01 -1.10 -12.62
C GLU A 114 13.25 -2.07 -11.45
N CYS A 115 12.47 -1.95 -10.38
CA CYS A 115 12.58 -2.82 -9.21
C CYS A 115 12.36 -4.31 -9.55
N LEU A 116 11.32 -4.63 -10.32
CA LEU A 116 11.06 -6.00 -10.75
C LEU A 116 12.18 -6.54 -11.64
N GLY A 117 12.73 -5.73 -12.55
CA GLY A 117 13.85 -6.10 -13.39
C GLY A 117 15.14 -6.37 -12.61
N GLU A 118 15.42 -5.57 -11.58
CA GLU A 118 16.54 -5.79 -10.65
C GLU A 118 16.40 -7.11 -9.89
N LEU A 119 15.22 -7.39 -9.34
CA LEU A 119 14.93 -8.63 -8.61
C LEU A 119 15.08 -9.87 -9.51
N GLU A 120 14.52 -9.84 -10.72
CA GLU A 120 14.63 -10.97 -11.66
C GLU A 120 16.08 -11.24 -12.07
N ARG A 121 16.90 -10.19 -12.26
CA ARG A 121 18.32 -10.38 -12.57
C ARG A 121 19.09 -11.03 -11.41
N ILE A 122 18.84 -10.56 -10.18
CA ILE A 122 19.45 -11.14 -8.98
C ILE A 122 18.99 -12.59 -8.81
N ARG A 123 17.69 -12.85 -9.01
CA ARG A 123 17.10 -14.20 -8.96
C ARG A 123 17.81 -15.13 -9.94
N GLY A 124 17.96 -14.71 -11.19
CA GLY A 124 18.67 -15.46 -12.22
C GLY A 124 20.13 -15.73 -11.86
N SER A 125 20.85 -14.73 -11.32
CA SER A 125 22.24 -14.89 -10.89
C SER A 125 22.39 -15.90 -9.74
N ILE A 126 21.50 -15.84 -8.75
CA ILE A 126 21.52 -16.77 -7.62
C ILE A 126 21.11 -18.17 -8.09
N ALA A 127 20.10 -18.30 -8.95
CA ALA A 127 19.68 -19.57 -9.54
C ALA A 127 20.84 -20.26 -10.26
N SER A 128 21.55 -19.55 -11.14
CA SER A 128 22.70 -20.08 -11.86
C SER A 128 23.79 -20.58 -10.91
N ARG A 129 24.11 -19.80 -9.87
CA ARG A 129 25.13 -20.19 -8.88
C ARG A 129 24.73 -21.44 -8.10
N ILE A 130 23.48 -21.56 -7.67
CA ILE A 130 22.97 -22.76 -6.99
C ILE A 130 23.09 -23.97 -7.92
N THR A 131 22.70 -23.82 -9.18
CA THR A 131 22.79 -24.91 -10.17
C THR A 131 24.23 -25.35 -10.41
N GLU A 132 25.18 -24.40 -10.49
CA GLU A 132 26.62 -24.69 -10.62
C GLU A 132 27.16 -25.46 -9.39
N ASP A 133 26.81 -25.02 -8.17
CA ASP A 133 27.23 -25.66 -6.92
C ASP A 133 26.67 -27.09 -6.79
N LEU A 134 25.41 -27.30 -7.20
CA LEU A 134 24.77 -28.62 -7.25
C LEU A 134 25.46 -29.53 -8.28
N ALA A 135 25.76 -29.01 -9.47
CA ALA A 135 26.46 -29.75 -10.52
C ALA A 135 27.89 -30.16 -10.08
N ALA A 136 28.60 -29.28 -9.36
CA ALA A 136 29.90 -29.56 -8.79
C ALA A 136 29.85 -30.64 -7.69
N SER A 137 28.73 -30.72 -6.97
CA SER A 137 28.45 -31.75 -5.95
C SER A 137 27.97 -33.08 -6.57
N GLY A 138 27.97 -33.20 -7.90
CA GLY A 138 27.56 -34.41 -8.62
C GLY A 138 26.04 -34.55 -8.81
N ILE A 139 25.26 -33.56 -8.38
CA ILE A 139 23.81 -33.52 -8.60
C ILE A 139 23.57 -32.89 -9.97
N LYS A 140 23.21 -33.72 -10.96
CA LYS A 140 22.98 -33.28 -12.34
C LYS A 140 21.63 -33.79 -12.83
N GLY A 141 20.90 -32.94 -13.54
CA GLY A 141 19.64 -33.30 -14.19
C GLY A 141 18.83 -32.05 -14.53
N ASP A 142 18.19 -32.05 -15.69
CA ASP A 142 17.41 -30.92 -16.22
C ASP A 142 16.11 -30.67 -15.43
N SER A 143 15.79 -31.50 -14.44
CA SER A 143 14.62 -31.37 -13.56
C SER A 143 14.93 -30.75 -12.19
N VAL A 144 16.15 -30.26 -11.97
CA VAL A 144 16.52 -29.58 -10.72
C VAL A 144 16.18 -28.10 -10.84
N GLU A 145 15.05 -27.70 -10.27
CA GLU A 145 14.68 -26.29 -10.12
C GLU A 145 15.11 -25.78 -8.73
N PRO A 146 16.11 -24.88 -8.65
CA PRO A 146 16.53 -24.33 -7.37
C PRO A 146 15.44 -23.41 -6.81
N ASN A 147 14.97 -23.71 -5.60
CA ASN A 147 14.10 -22.81 -4.85
C ASN A 147 14.90 -21.61 -4.31
N VAL A 148 15.19 -20.63 -5.17
CA VAL A 148 16.00 -19.43 -4.86
C VAL A 148 15.50 -18.69 -3.63
N GLU A 149 14.18 -18.63 -3.43
CA GLU A 149 13.55 -17.84 -2.36
C GLU A 149 13.87 -18.38 -0.95
N ALA A 150 14.20 -19.66 -0.84
CA ALA A 150 14.61 -20.28 0.41
C ALA A 150 16.05 -19.91 0.84
N TRP A 151 16.87 -19.35 -0.06
CA TRP A 151 18.31 -19.16 0.19
C TRP A 151 18.58 -17.82 0.92
N PRO A 152 19.49 -17.81 1.92
CA PRO A 152 19.84 -16.58 2.65
C PRO A 152 20.33 -15.44 1.74
N MET A 153 21.11 -15.77 0.72
CA MET A 153 21.61 -14.79 -0.26
C MET A 153 20.49 -14.05 -0.99
N TRP A 154 19.39 -14.74 -1.31
CA TRP A 154 18.23 -14.09 -1.92
C TRP A 154 17.57 -13.11 -0.95
N LYS A 155 17.38 -13.52 0.31
CA LYS A 155 16.76 -12.66 1.34
C LYS A 155 17.55 -11.38 1.55
N GLU A 156 18.87 -11.47 1.60
CA GLU A 156 19.75 -10.30 1.74
C GLU A 156 19.68 -9.38 0.50
N ALA A 157 19.91 -9.95 -0.69
CA ALA A 157 19.94 -9.17 -1.92
C ALA A 157 18.58 -8.52 -2.27
N SER A 158 17.47 -9.25 -2.08
CA SER A 158 16.12 -8.71 -2.30
C SER A 158 15.76 -7.62 -1.29
N SER A 159 16.22 -7.73 -0.03
CA SER A 159 16.06 -6.67 0.99
C SER A 159 16.78 -5.38 0.58
N ASP A 160 17.99 -5.47 0.02
CA ASP A 160 18.72 -4.28 -0.44
C ASP A 160 18.03 -3.59 -1.62
N VAL A 161 17.53 -4.35 -2.59
CA VAL A 161 16.71 -3.81 -3.69
C VAL A 161 15.45 -3.13 -3.14
N ARG A 162 14.74 -3.76 -2.20
CA ARG A 162 13.55 -3.14 -1.57
C ARG A 162 13.88 -1.84 -0.88
N ARG A 163 15.02 -1.76 -0.20
CA ARG A 163 15.45 -0.52 0.48
C ARG A 163 15.75 0.59 -0.53
N ALA A 164 16.36 0.25 -1.66
CA ALA A 164 16.59 1.20 -2.75
C ALA A 164 15.27 1.67 -3.35
N PHE A 165 14.36 0.75 -3.61
CA PHE A 165 13.04 1.01 -4.14
C PHE A 165 12.20 1.88 -3.20
N LYS A 166 12.23 1.62 -1.89
CA LYS A 166 11.60 2.47 -0.86
C LYS A 166 12.06 3.92 -0.96
N ARG A 167 13.37 4.14 -1.11
CA ARG A 167 13.93 5.49 -1.28
C ARG A 167 13.46 6.17 -2.57
N GLN A 168 13.28 5.41 -3.64
CA GLN A 168 12.73 5.95 -4.89
C GLN A 168 11.25 6.34 -4.73
N ILE A 169 10.44 5.51 -4.07
CA ILE A 169 9.03 5.81 -3.76
C ILE A 169 8.91 7.05 -2.88
N GLU A 170 9.72 7.18 -1.82
CA GLU A 170 9.66 8.37 -0.95
C GLU A 170 10.06 9.65 -1.71
N LYS A 171 11.10 9.61 -2.54
CA LYS A 171 11.45 10.75 -3.41
C LYS A 171 10.35 11.11 -4.40
N TRP A 172 9.71 10.10 -4.99
CA TRP A 172 8.57 10.29 -5.88
C TRP A 172 7.40 10.95 -5.14
N LYS A 173 7.08 10.50 -3.91
CA LYS A 173 6.04 11.11 -3.05
C LYS A 173 6.33 12.57 -2.71
N GLU A 174 7.59 12.90 -2.39
CA GLU A 174 8.01 14.28 -2.12
C GLU A 174 7.76 15.21 -3.32
N GLY A 175 7.91 14.70 -4.54
CA GLY A 175 7.61 15.43 -5.77
C GLY A 175 6.11 15.63 -6.07
N LEU A 176 5.22 14.96 -5.35
CA LEU A 176 3.76 15.07 -5.49
C LEU A 176 3.08 15.92 -4.41
N SER A 177 3.87 16.36 -3.42
CA SER A 177 3.44 17.24 -2.32
C SER A 177 3.53 18.70 -2.72
#